data_AF-A0A2B7YM11-F1
#
_entry.id   AF-A0A2B7YM11-F1
#
_cell.length_a   1.000
_cell.length_b   1.000
_cell.length_c   1.000
_cell.angle_alpha   90.00
_cell.angle_beta   90.00
_cell.angle_gamma   90.00
#
_symmetry.space_group_name_H-M   'P 1'
#
loop_
_entity.id
_entity.type
_entity.pdbx_description
1 polymer ?
#
loop_
_entity_poly.entity_id
_entity_poly.type
_entity_poly.pdbx_seq_one_letter_code
_entity_poly.pdbx_strand_id
1 'polypeptide(L)'
;MDHYIINNKKLIQKYEDLYKEKLCFENIKEKILHGYFDDINIESLSRFRIFLDTCLFLFSNEKIHHHKEIINGIEVEKGFRDTVAYYSKEFNKNHEFDNYINFIKNEFLELSSIDIDKPFIPINEIAKKLTLREQLEVIRNAFAHMQHGNYIISLNGKISIYALYNKDNTIKNYKIPQLIILEPIFHDYIKKFYSNNIDIGIVYKDSFLSNYSNEEKILKDYLIFYKISTSKDTKIFKSKEKMKKIILLKEEAESFFCFLKKNEKDYHIDEKNILQKFEKFFLKNKIKKIDEKFYNIKFLLDFQTELSNFLFHFIELNDFIIEYKLLNNKEVLKDRINTLKEDEILYIPFKYMFLYLKAINILNRLEDDELEKVNNINIEGFKIKEFKELIKYITKPKRAKKAYILERFRNSLAHGNIEVEFDLKEELQFIFKDIHKRKIKTIKIKAEDLERFLSQENFFENIKPKFKIL
;
A
#
# COMPACT_ATOMS: atom_id res chain seq x y z
N MET A 1 -25.29 9.33 4.44
CA MET A 1 -23.87 8.99 4.59
C MET A 1 -23.26 8.80 3.21
N ASP A 2 -22.01 9.21 3.00
CA ASP A 2 -21.37 9.05 1.70
C ASP A 2 -21.09 7.58 1.35
N HIS A 3 -21.13 7.29 0.06
CA HIS A 3 -20.62 6.03 -0.48
C HIS A 3 -19.10 5.90 -0.23
N TYR A 4 -18.58 4.68 -0.11
CA TYR A 4 -17.17 4.40 0.20
C TYR A 4 -16.19 5.16 -0.72
N ILE A 5 -16.43 5.15 -2.04
CA ILE A 5 -15.61 5.85 -3.04
C ILE A 5 -15.60 7.38 -2.83
N ILE A 6 -16.76 7.95 -2.46
CA ILE A 6 -16.89 9.39 -2.20
C ILE A 6 -16.21 9.77 -0.88
N ASN A 7 -16.38 8.94 0.15
CA ASN A 7 -15.67 9.08 1.43
C ASN A 7 -14.15 9.13 1.22
N ASN A 8 -13.62 8.15 0.47
CA ASN A 8 -12.19 8.07 0.18
C ASN A 8 -11.72 9.27 -0.65
N LYS A 9 -12.49 9.71 -1.66
CA LYS A 9 -12.15 10.91 -2.44
C LYS A 9 -12.01 12.13 -1.52
N LYS A 10 -12.98 12.37 -0.63
CA LYS A 10 -12.97 13.52 0.30
C LYS A 10 -11.77 13.46 1.24
N LEU A 11 -11.46 12.29 1.80
CA LEU A 11 -10.34 12.15 2.72
C LEU A 11 -8.98 12.23 2.03
N ILE A 12 -8.82 11.61 0.85
CA ILE A 12 -7.60 11.78 0.03
C ILE A 12 -7.36 13.27 -0.24
N GLN A 13 -8.39 14.01 -0.68
CA GLN A 13 -8.26 15.44 -0.94
C GLN A 13 -7.89 16.21 0.33
N LYS A 14 -8.53 15.90 1.46
CA LYS A 14 -8.29 16.58 2.73
C LYS A 14 -6.86 16.36 3.26
N TYR A 15 -6.33 15.14 3.12
CA TYR A 15 -4.93 14.83 3.42
C TYR A 15 -3.99 15.48 2.40
N GLU A 16 -4.29 15.47 1.12
CA GLU A 16 -3.46 16.15 0.10
C GLU A 16 -3.39 17.66 0.36
N ASP A 17 -4.51 18.30 0.70
CA ASP A 17 -4.56 19.73 1.06
C ASP A 17 -3.80 20.05 2.35
N LEU A 18 -3.84 19.16 3.35
CA LEU A 18 -3.06 19.29 4.58
C LEU A 18 -1.55 19.31 4.28
N TYR A 19 -1.12 18.61 3.22
CA TYR A 19 0.26 18.46 2.79
C TYR A 19 0.58 19.30 1.54
N LYS A 20 -0.27 20.26 1.15
CA LYS A 20 -0.13 21.05 -0.09
C LYS A 20 0.90 22.15 -0.01
N GLU A 21 1.10 22.72 1.17
CA GLU A 21 2.19 23.64 1.48
C GLU A 21 3.46 22.84 1.78
N LYS A 22 4.65 23.44 1.60
CA LYS A 22 5.91 22.76 1.98
C LYS A 22 5.76 22.27 3.42
N LEU A 23 5.96 20.97 3.62
CA LEU A 23 5.73 20.28 4.87
C LEU A 23 6.43 21.00 6.03
N CYS A 24 5.64 21.47 6.98
CA CYS A 24 6.08 21.92 8.29
C CYS A 24 5.27 21.13 9.30
N PHE A 25 5.95 20.24 10.02
CA PHE A 25 5.27 19.27 10.85
C PHE A 25 4.53 19.93 12.01
N GLU A 26 5.13 20.96 12.61
CA GLU A 26 4.49 21.76 13.65
C GLU A 26 3.19 22.40 13.14
N ASN A 27 3.17 22.92 11.90
CA ASN A 27 1.94 23.47 11.33
C ASN A 27 0.86 22.40 11.08
N ILE A 28 1.24 21.18 10.66
CA ILE A 28 0.30 20.07 10.47
C ILE A 28 -0.29 19.65 11.80
N LYS A 29 0.57 19.49 12.81
CA LYS A 29 0.19 19.20 14.18
C LYS A 29 -0.76 20.25 14.72
N GLU A 30 -0.43 21.53 14.59
CA GLU A 30 -1.29 22.63 15.00
C GLU A 30 -2.63 22.60 14.27
N LYS A 31 -2.67 22.44 12.94
CA LYS A 31 -3.92 22.33 12.17
C LYS A 31 -4.80 21.20 12.70
N ILE A 32 -4.24 20.02 12.97
CA ILE A 32 -5.01 18.88 13.49
C ILE A 32 -5.53 19.17 14.91
N LEU A 33 -4.67 19.69 15.79
CA LEU A 33 -5.03 20.01 17.17
C LEU A 33 -6.06 21.14 17.26
N HIS A 34 -6.13 22.02 16.26
CA HIS A 34 -7.13 23.10 16.13
C HIS A 34 -8.33 22.70 15.25
N GLY A 35 -8.59 21.40 15.10
CA GLY A 35 -9.86 20.92 14.57
C GLY A 35 -9.97 20.83 13.05
N TYR A 36 -8.85 20.76 12.31
CA TYR A 36 -8.88 20.61 10.84
C TYR A 36 -9.71 19.40 10.35
N PHE A 37 -9.86 18.38 11.19
CA PHE A 37 -10.67 17.18 10.90
C PHE A 37 -12.02 17.15 11.63
N ASP A 38 -12.45 18.21 12.33
CA ASP A 38 -13.65 18.19 13.18
C ASP A 38 -14.94 17.90 12.40
N ASP A 39 -15.02 18.36 11.16
CA ASP A 39 -16.10 18.11 10.19
C ASP A 39 -16.19 16.64 9.72
N ILE A 40 -15.17 15.82 9.94
CA ILE A 40 -15.12 14.42 9.52
C ILE A 40 -15.51 13.51 10.70
N ASN A 41 -16.59 12.74 10.58
CA ASN A 41 -16.96 11.80 11.65
C ASN A 41 -16.01 10.59 11.74
N ILE A 42 -15.99 9.92 12.90
CA ILE A 42 -15.11 8.78 13.17
C ILE A 42 -15.41 7.62 12.21
N GLU A 43 -16.67 7.39 11.85
CA GLU A 43 -17.03 6.33 10.91
C GLU A 43 -16.36 6.52 9.53
N SER A 44 -16.28 7.76 9.05
CA SER A 44 -15.62 8.12 7.78
C SER A 44 -14.13 7.83 7.84
N LEU A 45 -13.48 8.16 8.96
CA LEU A 45 -12.06 7.86 9.21
C LEU A 45 -11.82 6.35 9.36
N SER A 46 -12.71 5.60 10.01
CA SER A 46 -12.62 4.14 10.11
C SER A 46 -12.78 3.45 8.77
N ARG A 47 -13.70 3.91 7.91
CA ARG A 47 -13.81 3.40 6.53
C ARG A 47 -12.55 3.72 5.72
N PHE A 48 -11.99 4.91 5.92
CA PHE A 48 -10.76 5.30 5.24
C PHE A 48 -9.53 4.53 5.75
N ARG A 49 -9.50 4.12 7.02
CA ARG A 49 -8.50 3.20 7.53
C ARG A 49 -8.50 1.88 6.78
N ILE A 50 -9.68 1.28 6.58
CA ILE A 50 -9.83 0.06 5.77
C ILE A 50 -9.33 0.28 4.33
N PHE A 51 -9.54 1.47 3.77
CA PHE A 51 -9.01 1.85 2.46
C PHE A 51 -7.47 1.94 2.44
N LEU A 52 -6.85 2.54 3.46
CA LEU A 52 -5.40 2.62 3.57
C LEU A 52 -4.76 1.24 3.79
N ASP A 53 -5.38 0.42 4.65
CA ASP A 53 -4.99 -0.97 4.85
C ASP A 53 -5.08 -1.76 3.53
N THR A 54 -6.15 -1.55 2.76
CA THR A 54 -6.30 -2.13 1.42
C THR A 54 -5.18 -1.70 0.50
N CYS A 55 -4.84 -0.41 0.47
CA CYS A 55 -3.73 0.10 -0.34
C CYS A 55 -2.42 -0.59 0.01
N LEU A 56 -2.08 -0.68 1.30
CA LEU A 56 -0.85 -1.32 1.76
C LEU A 56 -0.85 -2.83 1.48
N PHE A 57 -1.98 -3.49 1.73
CA PHE A 57 -2.14 -4.92 1.52
C PHE A 57 -2.04 -5.30 0.03
N LEU A 58 -2.70 -4.55 -0.86
CA LEU A 58 -2.59 -4.73 -2.30
C LEU A 58 -1.18 -4.42 -2.81
N PHE A 59 -0.54 -3.38 -2.29
CA PHE A 59 0.79 -3.00 -2.74
C PHE A 59 1.86 -4.05 -2.38
N SER A 60 1.89 -4.52 -1.13
CA SER A 60 2.95 -5.40 -0.59
C SER A 60 2.71 -6.90 -0.87
N ASN A 61 2.39 -7.23 -2.12
CA ASN A 61 2.02 -8.58 -2.55
C ASN A 61 3.12 -9.64 -2.32
N GLU A 62 4.38 -9.22 -2.38
CA GLU A 62 5.55 -10.06 -2.18
C GLU A 62 5.61 -10.72 -0.79
N LYS A 63 4.90 -10.16 0.21
CA LYS A 63 4.85 -10.71 1.57
C LYS A 63 3.83 -11.85 1.71
N ILE A 64 2.81 -11.91 0.85
CA ILE A 64 1.76 -12.94 0.85
C ILE A 64 2.23 -14.18 0.09
N HIS A 65 2.83 -13.97 -1.08
CA HIS A 65 3.16 -15.07 -1.97
C HIS A 65 4.66 -15.36 -1.95
N HIS A 66 5.01 -16.54 -1.47
CA HIS A 66 6.16 -17.23 -2.03
C HIS A 66 5.85 -17.53 -3.50
N HIS A 67 6.48 -16.81 -4.41
CA HIS A 67 6.26 -16.97 -5.84
C HIS A 67 7.57 -16.83 -6.63
N LYS A 68 7.56 -17.43 -7.81
CA LYS A 68 8.65 -17.39 -8.77
C LYS A 68 8.42 -16.20 -9.70
N GLU A 69 9.21 -15.15 -9.55
CA GLU A 69 9.25 -14.04 -10.50
C GLU A 69 10.25 -14.33 -11.62
N ILE A 70 10.09 -13.65 -12.75
CA ILE A 70 11.07 -13.68 -13.84
C ILE A 70 11.73 -12.32 -13.92
N ILE A 71 13.03 -12.27 -13.64
CA ILE A 71 13.86 -11.08 -13.79
C ILE A 71 14.85 -11.37 -14.91
N ASN A 72 14.76 -10.63 -16.03
CA ASN A 72 15.62 -10.80 -17.20
C ASN A 72 15.67 -12.24 -17.78
N GLY A 73 14.55 -12.98 -17.69
CA GLY A 73 14.47 -14.37 -18.16
C GLY A 73 14.91 -15.42 -17.13
N ILE A 74 15.37 -15.01 -15.95
CA ILE A 74 15.78 -15.89 -14.85
C ILE A 74 14.64 -16.00 -13.83
N GLU A 75 14.34 -17.22 -13.42
CA GLU A 75 13.37 -17.48 -12.36
C GLU A 75 13.99 -17.18 -10.99
N VAL A 76 13.42 -16.22 -10.27
CA VAL A 76 13.85 -15.79 -8.94
C VAL A 76 12.73 -16.10 -7.96
N GLU A 77 13.02 -16.90 -6.93
CA GLU A 77 12.09 -17.10 -5.83
C GLU A 77 12.03 -15.84 -4.96
N LYS A 78 10.83 -15.28 -4.79
CA LYS A 78 10.57 -14.13 -3.92
C LYS A 78 9.48 -14.43 -2.91
N GLY A 79 9.60 -13.76 -1.76
CA GLY A 79 8.63 -13.77 -0.68
C GLY A 79 8.99 -14.70 0.48
N PHE A 80 8.21 -14.59 1.56
CA PHE A 80 8.41 -15.37 2.78
C PHE A 80 7.62 -16.69 2.72
N ARG A 81 8.27 -17.79 3.11
CA ARG A 81 7.68 -19.13 3.18
C ARG A 81 6.88 -19.35 4.46
N ASP A 82 7.20 -18.63 5.54
CA ASP A 82 6.60 -18.82 6.86
C ASP A 82 5.59 -17.73 7.25
N THR A 83 5.10 -16.91 6.30
CA THR A 83 4.15 -15.82 6.57
C THR A 83 2.95 -16.28 7.39
N VAL A 84 2.38 -17.43 7.01
CA VAL A 84 1.23 -18.05 7.69
C VAL A 84 1.56 -18.43 9.13
N ALA A 85 2.70 -19.09 9.36
CA ALA A 85 3.08 -19.55 10.69
C ALA A 85 3.51 -18.41 11.61
N TYR A 86 4.24 -17.42 11.06
CA TYR A 86 4.61 -16.21 11.78
C TYR A 86 3.36 -15.45 12.21
N TYR A 87 2.39 -15.31 11.31
CA TYR A 87 1.10 -14.70 11.61
C TYR A 87 0.34 -15.38 12.75
N SER A 88 0.08 -16.69 12.65
CA SER A 88 -0.67 -17.40 13.69
C SER A 88 0.03 -17.31 15.06
N LYS A 89 1.37 -17.35 15.08
CA LYS A 89 2.14 -17.23 16.31
C LYS A 89 2.06 -15.83 16.92
N GLU A 90 2.19 -14.77 16.13
CA GLU A 90 2.15 -13.40 16.64
C GLU A 90 0.73 -13.03 17.08
N PHE A 91 -0.30 -13.48 16.36
CA PHE A 91 -1.69 -13.27 16.76
C PHE A 91 -1.98 -13.94 18.12
N ASN A 92 -1.66 -15.23 18.26
CA ASN A 92 -1.93 -15.98 19.50
C ASN A 92 -1.13 -15.52 20.72
N LYS A 93 -0.11 -14.67 20.54
CA LYS A 93 0.64 -14.07 21.63
C LYS A 93 0.09 -12.71 22.07
N ASN A 94 -0.75 -12.07 21.24
CA ASN A 94 -1.17 -10.70 21.49
C ASN A 94 -2.51 -10.65 22.24
N HIS A 95 -2.44 -10.63 23.57
CA HIS A 95 -3.59 -10.48 24.47
C HIS A 95 -4.19 -9.06 24.46
N GLU A 96 -3.61 -8.11 23.72
CA GLU A 96 -4.11 -6.73 23.57
C GLU A 96 -5.56 -6.67 23.07
N PHE A 97 -6.00 -7.69 22.33
CA PHE A 97 -7.35 -7.75 21.76
C PHE A 97 -8.34 -8.58 22.56
N ASP A 98 -7.97 -9.16 23.72
CA ASP A 98 -8.85 -10.06 24.49
C ASP A 98 -10.17 -9.38 24.89
N ASN A 99 -10.09 -8.12 25.34
CA ASN A 99 -11.28 -7.32 25.68
C ASN A 99 -12.20 -7.11 24.47
N TYR A 100 -11.61 -6.82 23.31
CA TYR A 100 -12.35 -6.65 22.07
C TYR A 100 -12.97 -7.97 21.59
N ILE A 101 -12.22 -9.08 21.66
CA ILE A 101 -12.71 -10.43 21.30
C ILE A 101 -13.88 -10.83 22.20
N ASN A 102 -13.77 -10.60 23.51
CA ASN A 102 -14.84 -10.87 24.47
C ASN A 102 -16.09 -10.01 24.17
N PHE A 103 -15.89 -8.73 23.85
CA PHE A 103 -16.98 -7.85 23.40
C PHE A 103 -17.67 -8.42 22.15
N ILE A 104 -16.91 -8.79 21.11
CA ILE A 104 -17.47 -9.38 19.88
C ILE A 104 -18.27 -10.66 20.18
N LYS A 105 -17.74 -11.56 21.02
CA LYS A 105 -18.44 -12.81 21.38
C LYS A 105 -19.73 -12.58 22.17
N ASN A 106 -19.79 -11.52 22.97
CA ASN A 106 -20.98 -11.14 23.74
C ASN A 106 -22.03 -10.45 22.87
N GLU A 107 -21.62 -9.59 21.93
CA GLU A 107 -22.52 -8.86 21.05
C GLU A 107 -23.11 -9.75 19.93
N PHE A 108 -22.32 -10.71 19.43
CA PHE A 108 -22.73 -11.60 18.34
C PHE A 108 -22.79 -13.04 18.84
N LEU A 109 -23.99 -13.49 19.25
CA LEU A 109 -24.18 -14.84 19.80
C LEU A 109 -23.67 -15.94 18.87
N GLU A 110 -23.79 -15.77 17.55
CA GLU A 110 -23.29 -16.71 16.54
C GLU A 110 -21.76 -16.89 16.57
N LEU A 111 -21.04 -15.91 17.12
CA LEU A 111 -19.58 -15.93 17.26
C LEU A 111 -19.13 -16.42 18.64
N SER A 112 -20.05 -16.55 19.60
CA SER A 112 -19.73 -16.90 21.00
C SER A 112 -18.95 -18.22 21.15
N SER A 113 -19.30 -19.23 20.33
CA SER A 113 -18.67 -20.55 20.33
C SER A 113 -17.49 -20.69 19.36
N ILE A 114 -17.14 -19.64 18.62
CA ILE A 114 -16.06 -19.67 17.64
C ILE A 114 -14.73 -19.37 18.35
N ASP A 115 -13.72 -20.19 18.08
CA ASP A 115 -12.36 -19.86 18.48
C ASP A 115 -11.80 -18.78 17.53
N ILE A 116 -11.37 -17.66 18.11
CA ILE A 116 -10.86 -16.51 17.35
C ILE A 116 -9.34 -16.56 17.49
N ASP A 117 -8.71 -17.28 16.56
CA ASP A 117 -7.28 -17.56 16.48
C ASP A 117 -6.59 -16.79 15.33
N LYS A 118 -7.32 -15.87 14.70
CA LYS A 118 -6.86 -15.00 13.62
C LYS A 118 -7.78 -13.78 13.41
N PRO A 119 -7.29 -12.68 12.81
CA PRO A 119 -8.09 -11.47 12.53
C PRO A 119 -9.31 -11.59 11.60
N PHE A 120 -9.72 -12.80 11.20
CA PHE A 120 -10.90 -12.99 10.35
C PHE A 120 -11.55 -14.36 10.58
N ILE A 121 -12.85 -14.44 10.33
CA ILE A 121 -13.66 -15.62 10.61
C ILE A 121 -14.28 -16.14 9.31
N PRO A 122 -13.90 -17.35 8.84
CA PRO A 122 -14.56 -18.01 7.72
C PRO A 122 -15.99 -18.41 8.08
N ILE A 123 -16.98 -17.89 7.36
CA ILE A 123 -18.40 -18.06 7.72
C ILE A 123 -18.96 -19.38 7.15
N ASN A 124 -18.61 -19.70 5.90
CA ASN A 124 -19.17 -20.85 5.20
C ASN A 124 -18.19 -22.02 5.07
N GLU A 125 -18.73 -23.21 4.81
CA GLU A 125 -17.98 -24.47 4.68
C GLU A 125 -16.84 -24.40 3.66
N ILE A 126 -16.92 -23.52 2.67
CA ILE A 126 -15.88 -23.38 1.65
C ILE A 126 -14.72 -22.59 2.20
N ALA A 127 -15.01 -21.42 2.77
CA ALA A 127 -13.98 -20.59 3.39
C ALA A 127 -13.29 -21.37 4.52
N LYS A 128 -14.02 -22.19 5.29
CA LYS A 128 -13.46 -23.07 6.33
C LYS A 128 -12.51 -24.14 5.79
N LYS A 129 -12.73 -24.66 4.58
CA LYS A 129 -11.88 -25.66 3.93
C LYS A 129 -10.63 -25.09 3.26
N LEU A 130 -10.60 -23.77 3.03
CA LEU A 130 -9.43 -23.10 2.47
C LEU A 130 -8.28 -23.12 3.49
N THR A 131 -7.07 -23.31 2.98
CA THR A 131 -5.85 -23.05 3.75
C THR A 131 -5.78 -21.57 4.14
N LEU A 132 -5.03 -21.23 5.18
CA LEU A 132 -4.90 -19.83 5.61
C LEU A 132 -4.36 -18.93 4.48
N ARG A 133 -3.46 -19.46 3.64
CA ARG A 133 -2.97 -18.76 2.45
C ARG A 133 -4.09 -18.46 1.47
N GLU A 134 -4.90 -19.45 1.12
CA GLU A 134 -6.04 -19.25 0.22
C GLU A 134 -7.09 -18.30 0.82
N GLN A 135 -7.27 -18.30 2.15
CA GLN A 135 -8.13 -17.33 2.84
C GLN A 135 -7.59 -15.89 2.66
N LEU A 136 -6.28 -15.68 2.80
CA LEU A 136 -5.65 -14.37 2.53
C LEU A 136 -5.77 -13.95 1.07
N GLU A 137 -5.62 -14.88 0.13
CA GLU A 137 -5.83 -14.62 -1.30
C GLU A 137 -7.28 -14.22 -1.58
N VAL A 138 -8.24 -14.87 -0.92
CA VAL A 138 -9.66 -14.49 -0.98
C VAL A 138 -9.88 -13.08 -0.47
N ILE A 139 -9.33 -12.73 0.70
CA ILE A 139 -9.45 -11.38 1.28
C ILE A 139 -8.84 -10.34 0.34
N ARG A 140 -7.63 -10.58 -0.16
CA ARG A 140 -6.92 -9.68 -1.07
C ARG A 140 -7.72 -9.42 -2.35
N ASN A 141 -8.18 -10.49 -3.00
CA ASN A 141 -8.97 -10.38 -4.22
C ASN A 141 -10.28 -9.62 -3.97
N ALA A 142 -10.96 -9.88 -2.85
CA ALA A 142 -12.18 -9.15 -2.54
C ALA A 142 -11.93 -7.64 -2.34
N PHE A 143 -10.82 -7.25 -1.72
CA PHE A 143 -10.43 -5.84 -1.68
C PHE A 143 -10.14 -5.26 -3.07
N ALA A 144 -9.38 -5.99 -3.90
CA ALA A 144 -9.07 -5.57 -5.27
C ALA A 144 -10.32 -5.41 -6.14
N HIS A 145 -11.38 -6.17 -5.85
CA HIS A 145 -12.64 -6.19 -6.59
C HIS A 145 -13.79 -5.46 -5.87
N MET A 146 -13.53 -4.69 -4.80
CA MET A 146 -14.56 -3.96 -4.03
C MET A 146 -15.69 -4.87 -3.46
N GLN A 147 -15.38 -6.13 -3.15
CA GLN A 147 -16.31 -7.15 -2.65
C GLN A 147 -16.29 -7.24 -1.10
N HIS A 148 -16.38 -6.08 -0.45
CA HIS A 148 -16.45 -5.97 1.01
C HIS A 148 -17.44 -4.88 1.42
N GLY A 149 -18.02 -4.99 2.62
CA GLY A 149 -19.05 -4.08 3.10
C GLY A 149 -19.71 -4.56 4.38
N ASN A 150 -20.97 -4.19 4.61
CA ASN A 150 -21.73 -4.54 5.82
C ASN A 150 -20.97 -4.19 7.11
N TYR A 151 -20.49 -2.95 7.17
CA TYR A 151 -19.74 -2.44 8.31
C TYR A 151 -20.63 -2.33 9.54
N ILE A 152 -20.25 -3.02 10.61
CA ILE A 152 -20.88 -2.89 11.92
C ILE A 152 -20.07 -1.89 12.74
N ILE A 153 -20.77 -0.86 13.22
CA ILE A 153 -20.18 0.34 13.79
C ILE A 153 -20.53 0.38 15.28
N SER A 154 -19.52 0.52 16.12
CA SER A 154 -19.65 0.75 17.55
C SER A 154 -20.27 2.10 17.85
N LEU A 155 -20.78 2.29 19.07
CA LEU A 155 -21.35 3.57 19.53
C LEU A 155 -20.41 4.77 19.37
N ASN A 156 -19.10 4.53 19.46
CA ASN A 156 -18.06 5.54 19.30
C ASN A 156 -17.69 5.82 17.82
N GLY A 157 -18.43 5.25 16.87
CA GLY A 157 -18.22 5.44 15.43
C GLY A 157 -17.14 4.55 14.80
N LYS A 158 -16.39 3.76 15.58
CA LYS A 158 -15.41 2.83 15.03
C LYS A 158 -16.09 1.63 14.36
N ILE A 159 -15.53 1.14 13.26
CA ILE A 159 -15.94 -0.13 12.69
C ILE A 159 -15.37 -1.26 13.56
N SER A 160 -16.23 -2.17 14.00
CA SER A 160 -15.82 -3.36 14.75
C SER A 160 -15.54 -4.51 13.79
N ILE A 161 -16.53 -4.84 12.95
CA ILE A 161 -16.43 -5.94 11.99
C ILE A 161 -17.04 -5.55 10.64
N TYR A 162 -16.63 -6.24 9.59
CA TYR A 162 -17.24 -6.10 8.26
C TYR A 162 -17.16 -7.41 7.49
N ALA A 163 -18.05 -7.56 6.50
CA ALA A 163 -18.14 -8.76 5.69
C ALA A 163 -17.34 -8.62 4.39
N LEU A 164 -16.85 -9.75 3.91
CA LEU A 164 -16.11 -9.90 2.67
C LEU A 164 -16.58 -11.16 1.94
N TYR A 165 -16.69 -11.07 0.62
CA TYR A 165 -16.95 -12.23 -0.24
C TYR A 165 -16.03 -12.20 -1.46
N ASN A 166 -15.78 -13.35 -2.09
CA ASN A 166 -15.01 -13.39 -3.34
C ASN A 166 -15.72 -14.20 -4.43
N LYS A 167 -16.45 -13.51 -5.31
CA LYS A 167 -17.21 -14.18 -6.38
C LYS A 167 -16.32 -14.69 -7.52
N ASP A 168 -15.11 -14.15 -7.66
CA ASP A 168 -14.18 -14.50 -8.74
C ASP A 168 -13.40 -15.80 -8.44
N ASN A 169 -13.41 -16.25 -7.18
CA ASN A 169 -12.87 -17.53 -6.75
C ASN A 169 -13.97 -18.59 -6.63
N THR A 170 -14.76 -18.79 -7.69
CA THR A 170 -15.76 -19.87 -7.73
C THR A 170 -15.07 -21.23 -7.71
N ILE A 171 -15.08 -21.89 -6.55
CA ILE A 171 -14.73 -23.31 -6.44
C ILE A 171 -15.93 -24.11 -6.99
N LYS A 172 -15.65 -25.31 -7.54
CA LYS A 172 -16.64 -26.28 -8.06
C LYS A 172 -18.00 -26.14 -7.34
N ASN A 173 -19.05 -25.85 -8.12
CA ASN A 173 -20.45 -25.62 -7.71
C ASN A 173 -20.87 -24.17 -7.40
N TYR A 174 -20.20 -23.14 -7.93
CA TYR A 174 -20.64 -21.73 -7.89
C TYR A 174 -20.79 -21.13 -6.49
N LYS A 175 -20.12 -21.70 -5.50
CA LYS A 175 -20.24 -21.21 -4.13
C LYS A 175 -19.10 -20.23 -3.82
N ILE A 176 -19.46 -19.12 -3.18
CA ILE A 176 -18.59 -17.95 -2.95
C ILE A 176 -18.03 -18.02 -1.52
N PRO A 177 -16.70 -18.04 -1.29
CA PRO A 177 -16.16 -17.96 0.07
C PRO A 177 -16.54 -16.62 0.72
N GLN A 178 -16.96 -16.69 1.99
CA GLN A 178 -17.40 -15.54 2.78
C GLN A 178 -16.66 -15.49 4.12
N LEU A 179 -16.21 -14.29 4.50
CA LEU A 179 -15.45 -14.06 5.72
C LEU A 179 -15.98 -12.81 6.44
N ILE A 180 -15.90 -12.84 7.78
CA ILE A 180 -15.99 -11.65 8.63
C ILE A 180 -14.57 -11.20 8.93
N ILE A 181 -14.28 -9.92 8.77
CA ILE A 181 -13.02 -9.32 9.20
C ILE A 181 -13.23 -8.65 10.57
N LEU A 182 -12.32 -8.94 11.50
CA LEU A 182 -12.25 -8.29 12.81
C LEU A 182 -11.38 -7.04 12.66
N GLU A 183 -12.00 -5.89 12.43
CA GLU A 183 -11.32 -4.72 11.87
C GLU A 183 -10.12 -4.24 12.71
N PRO A 184 -10.21 -4.06 14.05
CA PRO A 184 -9.08 -3.57 14.83
C PRO A 184 -7.87 -4.53 14.80
N ILE A 185 -8.16 -5.83 14.80
CA ILE A 185 -7.14 -6.87 14.76
C ILE A 185 -6.52 -6.96 13.37
N PHE A 186 -7.36 -6.91 12.33
CA PHE A 186 -6.92 -7.01 10.95
C PHE A 186 -6.10 -5.78 10.55
N HIS A 187 -6.50 -4.62 11.01
CA HIS A 187 -5.77 -3.36 10.87
C HIS A 187 -4.36 -3.47 11.48
N ASP A 188 -4.24 -3.87 12.76
CA ASP A 188 -2.95 -4.07 13.42
C ASP A 188 -2.08 -5.13 12.71
N TYR A 189 -2.71 -6.21 12.23
CA TYR A 189 -2.05 -7.21 11.39
C TYR A 189 -1.49 -6.60 10.10
N ILE A 190 -2.29 -5.83 9.35
CA ILE A 190 -1.83 -5.21 8.10
C ILE A 190 -0.64 -4.28 8.38
N LYS A 191 -0.77 -3.44 9.40
CA LYS A 191 0.25 -2.49 9.82
C LYS A 191 1.57 -3.16 10.22
N LYS A 192 1.54 -4.19 11.08
CA LYS A 192 2.74 -4.90 11.57
C LYS A 192 3.40 -5.77 10.50
N PHE A 193 2.62 -6.37 9.60
CA PHE A 193 3.17 -7.34 8.64
C PHE A 193 3.53 -6.71 7.30
N TYR A 194 2.69 -5.81 6.78
CA TYR A 194 2.83 -5.33 5.41
C TYR A 194 3.62 -4.02 5.31
N SER A 195 3.69 -3.22 6.37
CA SER A 195 4.55 -2.03 6.37
C SER A 195 6.04 -2.38 6.32
N ASN A 196 6.82 -1.50 5.69
CA ASN A 196 8.28 -1.53 5.68
C ASN A 196 8.88 -0.54 6.71
N ASN A 197 8.13 -0.20 7.76
CA ASN A 197 8.62 0.61 8.88
C ASN A 197 9.45 -0.26 9.85
N ILE A 198 10.55 0.27 10.38
CA ILE A 198 11.50 -0.49 11.21
C ILE A 198 10.96 -0.84 12.60
N ASP A 199 10.21 0.06 13.20
CA ASP A 199 9.77 -0.06 14.58
C ASP A 199 8.57 -0.99 14.68
N ILE A 200 7.65 -0.86 13.73
CA ILE A 200 6.36 -1.57 13.76
C ILE A 200 6.34 -2.74 12.76
N GLY A 201 6.89 -2.54 11.57
CA GLY A 201 6.72 -3.43 10.42
C GLY A 201 7.66 -4.63 10.33
N ILE A 202 7.64 -5.25 9.15
CA ILE A 202 8.65 -6.21 8.69
C ILE A 202 9.42 -5.56 7.55
N VAL A 203 10.59 -5.03 7.89
CA VAL A 203 11.55 -4.54 6.92
C VAL A 203 12.29 -5.72 6.32
N TYR A 204 12.27 -5.82 5.00
CA TYR A 204 13.00 -6.87 4.26
C TYR A 204 13.87 -6.30 3.13
N LYS A 205 13.62 -5.04 2.79
CA LYS A 205 14.41 -4.24 1.85
C LYS A 205 14.54 -2.82 2.37
N ASP A 206 15.65 -2.19 2.04
CA ASP A 206 15.90 -0.79 2.33
C ASP A 206 16.86 -0.21 1.29
N SER A 207 16.82 1.11 1.10
CA SER A 207 17.67 1.82 0.14
C SER A 207 18.29 3.07 0.75
N PHE A 208 19.44 3.47 0.22
CA PHE A 208 20.16 4.66 0.67
C PHE A 208 21.14 5.13 -0.42
N LEU A 209 21.70 6.32 -0.20
CA LEU A 209 22.73 6.90 -1.04
C LEU A 209 24.05 6.93 -0.27
N SER A 210 25.14 6.65 -0.96
CA SER A 210 26.49 6.81 -0.43
C SER A 210 27.45 7.15 -1.57
N ASN A 211 28.56 7.80 -1.23
CA ASN A 211 29.69 7.99 -2.15
C ASN A 211 30.74 6.89 -2.01
N TYR A 212 30.60 5.95 -1.07
CA TYR A 212 31.47 4.79 -0.99
C TYR A 212 30.98 3.70 -1.92
N SER A 213 31.87 3.08 -2.71
CA SER A 213 31.59 1.90 -3.53
C SER A 213 31.87 0.62 -2.74
N ASN A 214 30.86 -0.22 -2.56
CA ASN A 214 31.02 -1.50 -1.89
C ASN A 214 31.69 -2.52 -2.83
N GLU A 215 31.49 -2.44 -4.14
CA GLU A 215 32.19 -3.30 -5.10
C GLU A 215 33.69 -2.96 -5.16
N GLU A 216 34.02 -1.69 -5.36
CA GLU A 216 35.41 -1.25 -5.56
C GLU A 216 36.16 -0.92 -4.26
N LYS A 217 35.45 -0.84 -3.13
CA LYS A 217 35.99 -0.53 -1.80
C LYS A 217 36.71 0.83 -1.71
N ILE A 218 36.19 1.83 -2.43
CA ILE A 218 36.75 3.18 -2.48
C ILE A 218 35.65 4.24 -2.43
N LEU A 219 36.01 5.45 -1.98
CA LEU A 219 35.16 6.63 -2.17
C LEU A 219 35.17 7.05 -3.64
N LYS A 220 34.00 7.44 -4.12
CA LYS A 220 33.75 8.00 -5.44
C LYS A 220 33.44 9.49 -5.32
N ASP A 221 33.66 10.19 -6.42
CA ASP A 221 33.29 11.60 -6.62
C ASP A 221 31.80 11.78 -6.99
N TYR A 222 31.08 10.68 -7.20
CA TYR A 222 29.66 10.65 -7.49
C TYR A 222 28.87 9.83 -6.47
N LEU A 223 27.54 10.05 -6.44
CA LEU A 223 26.62 9.31 -5.59
C LEU A 223 26.27 7.96 -6.20
N ILE A 224 26.24 6.95 -5.34
CA ILE A 224 25.83 5.58 -5.64
C ILE A 224 24.52 5.32 -4.91
N PHE A 225 23.57 4.73 -5.63
CA PHE A 225 22.34 4.23 -5.07
C PHE A 225 22.52 2.77 -4.64
N TYR A 226 22.17 2.49 -3.40
CA TYR A 226 22.19 1.17 -2.82
C TYR A 226 20.78 0.68 -2.55
N LYS A 227 20.51 -0.56 -2.92
CA LYS A 227 19.35 -1.31 -2.46
C LYS A 227 19.80 -2.60 -1.80
N ILE A 228 19.45 -2.75 -0.54
CA ILE A 228 19.80 -3.92 0.28
C ILE A 228 18.53 -4.68 0.58
N SER A 229 18.60 -5.99 0.45
CA SER A 229 17.56 -6.91 0.91
C SER A 229 18.21 -8.14 1.52
N THR A 230 17.46 -8.93 2.28
CA THR A 230 17.99 -10.19 2.80
C THR A 230 18.07 -11.24 1.68
N SER A 231 19.26 -11.77 1.38
CA SER A 231 19.49 -12.59 0.17
C SER A 231 18.95 -14.02 0.24
N LYS A 232 18.65 -14.53 1.44
CA LYS A 232 18.30 -15.96 1.63
C LYS A 232 17.19 -16.23 2.65
N ASP A 233 16.69 -15.19 3.32
CA ASP A 233 15.72 -15.39 4.39
C ASP A 233 14.32 -15.55 3.82
N THR A 234 13.95 -16.80 3.61
CA THR A 234 12.55 -17.19 3.40
C THR A 234 11.73 -17.11 4.68
N LYS A 235 12.36 -16.81 5.82
CA LYS A 235 11.70 -16.68 7.12
C LYS A 235 11.62 -15.23 7.59
N ILE A 236 10.42 -14.77 7.92
CA ILE A 236 10.13 -13.38 8.31
C ILE A 236 10.98 -12.94 9.51
N PHE A 237 10.98 -13.72 10.59
CA PHE A 237 11.64 -13.33 11.84
C PHE A 237 13.14 -13.08 11.63
N LYS A 238 13.81 -13.94 10.84
CA LYS A 238 15.23 -13.77 10.50
C LYS A 238 15.47 -12.51 9.68
N SER A 239 14.59 -12.23 8.71
CA SER A 239 14.69 -11.03 7.89
C SER A 239 14.53 -9.76 8.74
N LYS A 240 13.54 -9.75 9.66
CA LYS A 240 13.32 -8.66 10.61
C LYS A 240 14.54 -8.39 11.49
N GLU A 241 15.14 -9.42 12.11
CA GLU A 241 16.34 -9.26 12.94
C GLU A 241 17.55 -8.72 12.17
N LYS A 242 17.77 -9.22 10.95
CA LYS A 242 18.88 -8.80 10.10
C LYS A 242 18.72 -7.36 9.61
N MET A 243 17.54 -6.99 9.13
CA MET A 243 17.29 -5.63 8.65
C MET A 243 17.35 -4.59 9.78
N LYS A 244 16.93 -4.93 11.01
CA LYS A 244 17.13 -4.05 12.17
C LYS A 244 18.62 -3.74 12.40
N LYS A 245 19.50 -4.74 12.31
CA LYS A 245 20.95 -4.53 12.45
C LYS A 245 21.52 -3.64 11.35
N ILE A 246 21.08 -3.83 10.10
CA ILE A 246 21.48 -3.01 8.96
C ILE A 246 21.17 -1.54 9.20
N ILE A 247 19.95 -1.23 9.65
CA ILE A 247 19.53 0.17 9.82
C ILE A 247 20.25 0.82 11.00
N LEU A 248 20.43 0.12 12.12
CA LEU A 248 21.19 0.63 13.27
C LEU A 248 22.65 0.95 12.91
N LEU A 249 23.27 0.16 12.02
CA LEU A 249 24.66 0.36 11.62
C LEU A 249 24.84 1.44 10.54
N LYS A 250 23.78 1.85 9.84
CA LYS A 250 23.89 2.85 8.74
C LYS A 250 24.43 4.20 9.21
N GLU A 251 24.29 4.52 10.49
CA GLU A 251 24.79 5.77 11.08
C GLU A 251 26.33 5.80 11.16
N GLU A 252 26.99 4.65 10.99
CA GLU A 252 28.45 4.50 11.04
C GLU A 252 28.97 3.89 9.73
N ALA A 253 29.26 4.73 8.73
CA ALA A 253 29.59 4.27 7.37
C ALA A 253 30.70 3.20 7.30
N GLU A 254 31.80 3.34 8.05
CA GLU A 254 32.89 2.37 8.06
C GLU A 254 32.47 1.02 8.67
N SER A 255 31.77 1.04 9.81
CA SER A 255 31.30 -0.18 10.49
C SER A 255 30.22 -0.87 9.66
N PHE A 256 29.37 -0.09 8.98
CA PHE A 256 28.35 -0.55 8.06
C PHE A 256 28.92 -1.34 6.88
N PHE A 257 29.84 -0.77 6.10
CA PHE A 257 30.40 -1.47 4.95
C PHE A 257 31.30 -2.65 5.36
N CYS A 258 31.99 -2.55 6.50
CA CYS A 258 32.70 -3.69 7.08
C CYS A 258 31.75 -4.82 7.49
N PHE A 259 30.60 -4.49 8.08
CA PHE A 259 29.56 -5.43 8.43
C PHE A 259 28.98 -6.11 7.18
N LEU A 260 28.62 -5.33 6.16
CA LEU A 260 28.11 -5.88 4.89
C LEU A 260 29.09 -6.86 4.26
N LYS A 261 30.39 -6.53 4.25
CA LYS A 261 31.44 -7.42 3.75
C LYS A 261 31.51 -8.73 4.53
N LYS A 262 31.49 -8.66 5.87
CA LYS A 262 31.53 -9.87 6.72
C LYS A 262 30.29 -10.76 6.55
N ASN A 263 29.16 -10.18 6.13
CA ASN A 263 27.86 -10.85 6.03
C ASN A 263 27.30 -10.86 4.59
N GLU A 264 28.16 -10.82 3.57
CA GLU A 264 27.75 -10.77 2.15
C GLU A 264 26.81 -11.93 1.74
N LYS A 265 26.91 -13.07 2.44
CA LYS A 265 26.08 -14.26 2.20
C LYS A 265 24.65 -14.12 2.70
N ASP A 266 24.39 -13.16 3.58
CA ASP A 266 23.10 -12.89 4.23
C ASP A 266 22.29 -11.77 3.56
N TYR A 267 22.94 -10.93 2.76
CA TYR A 267 22.33 -9.78 2.10
C TYR A 267 22.51 -9.84 0.58
N HIS A 268 21.52 -9.34 -0.14
CA HIS A 268 21.62 -9.03 -1.55
C HIS A 268 21.79 -7.51 -1.65
N ILE A 269 22.92 -7.09 -2.21
CA ILE A 269 23.28 -5.69 -2.34
C ILE A 269 23.28 -5.38 -3.83
N ASP A 270 22.41 -4.47 -4.23
CA ASP A 270 22.39 -3.89 -5.57
C ASP A 270 23.04 -2.50 -5.48
N GLU A 271 24.16 -2.34 -6.19
CA GLU A 271 24.93 -1.10 -6.28
C GLU A 271 24.73 -0.50 -7.67
N LYS A 272 24.22 0.73 -7.74
CA LYS A 272 23.94 1.40 -9.01
C LYS A 272 24.46 2.83 -9.01
N ASN A 273 25.35 3.12 -9.97
CA ASN A 273 25.78 4.48 -10.24
C ASN A 273 24.59 5.32 -10.72
N ILE A 274 24.44 6.51 -10.15
CA ILE A 274 23.40 7.44 -10.55
C ILE A 274 23.88 8.17 -11.82
N LEU A 275 23.62 7.55 -12.97
CA LEU A 275 23.91 8.14 -14.29
C LEU A 275 22.80 9.07 -14.78
N GLN A 276 21.59 8.93 -14.23
CA GLN A 276 20.44 9.75 -14.62
C GLN A 276 20.54 11.16 -14.05
N LYS A 277 20.32 12.15 -14.91
CA LYS A 277 20.17 13.56 -14.49
C LYS A 277 18.75 13.78 -13.99
N PHE A 278 18.65 14.37 -12.80
CA PHE A 278 17.39 14.72 -12.15
C PHE A 278 17.19 16.25 -12.07
N GLU A 279 18.07 17.01 -12.72
CA GLU A 279 18.15 18.46 -12.56
C GLU A 279 16.87 19.17 -13.00
N LYS A 280 16.27 18.78 -14.13
CA LYS A 280 15.02 19.41 -14.57
C LYS A 280 13.88 19.11 -13.62
N PHE A 281 13.81 17.88 -13.09
CA PHE A 281 12.82 17.50 -12.08
C PHE A 281 13.00 18.32 -10.79
N PHE A 282 14.23 18.47 -10.31
CA PHE A 282 14.52 19.29 -9.13
C PHE A 282 14.20 20.76 -9.34
N LEU A 283 14.56 21.32 -10.50
CA LEU A 283 14.23 22.70 -10.87
C LEU A 283 12.72 22.92 -10.94
N LYS A 284 11.99 22.03 -11.64
CA LYS A 284 10.52 22.10 -11.76
C LYS A 284 9.83 22.06 -10.39
N ASN A 285 10.33 21.24 -9.47
CA ASN A 285 9.77 21.07 -8.14
C ASN A 285 10.40 21.97 -7.07
N LYS A 286 11.28 22.91 -7.46
CA LYS A 286 11.96 23.86 -6.56
C LYS A 286 12.75 23.17 -5.42
N ILE A 287 13.29 21.98 -5.68
CA ILE A 287 14.08 21.19 -4.72
C ILE A 287 15.49 21.78 -4.65
N LYS A 288 15.89 22.25 -3.46
CA LYS A 288 17.17 22.95 -3.27
C LYS A 288 18.10 22.23 -2.29
N LYS A 289 17.57 21.75 -1.17
CA LYS A 289 18.38 21.14 -0.10
C LYS A 289 18.92 19.78 -0.54
N ILE A 290 20.11 19.43 -0.06
CA ILE A 290 20.77 18.17 -0.41
C ILE A 290 19.95 16.96 0.09
N ASP A 291 19.41 17.03 1.31
CA ASP A 291 18.60 15.96 1.89
C ASP A 291 17.30 15.76 1.10
N GLU A 292 16.63 16.85 0.71
CA GLU A 292 15.45 16.78 -0.17
C GLU A 292 15.80 16.11 -1.51
N LYS A 293 16.96 16.41 -2.10
CA LYS A 293 17.41 15.74 -3.33
C LYS A 293 17.62 14.25 -3.10
N PHE A 294 18.24 13.86 -1.99
CA PHE A 294 18.52 12.45 -1.68
C PHE A 294 17.24 11.63 -1.54
N TYR A 295 16.26 12.14 -0.80
CA TYR A 295 14.97 11.48 -0.66
C TYR A 295 14.19 11.41 -1.97
N ASN A 296 14.24 12.46 -2.79
CA ASN A 296 13.61 12.40 -4.11
C ASN A 296 14.29 11.36 -5.01
N ILE A 297 15.62 11.23 -4.98
CA ILE A 297 16.33 10.17 -5.71
C ILE A 297 15.90 8.79 -5.23
N LYS A 298 15.78 8.57 -3.91
CA LYS A 298 15.25 7.32 -3.36
C LYS A 298 13.83 7.03 -3.84
N PHE A 299 12.94 8.01 -3.79
CA PHE A 299 11.57 7.88 -4.32
C PHE A 299 11.56 7.44 -5.79
N LEU A 300 12.50 7.94 -6.59
CA LEU A 300 12.58 7.63 -8.02
C LEU A 300 13.18 6.25 -8.30
N LEU A 301 14.20 5.85 -7.53
CA LEU A 301 14.94 4.60 -7.75
C LEU A 301 14.37 3.41 -6.96
N ASP A 302 13.63 3.67 -5.88
CA ASP A 302 13.00 2.68 -5.02
C ASP A 302 11.60 3.11 -4.56
N PHE A 303 10.80 3.53 -5.54
CA PHE A 303 9.39 3.91 -5.37
C PHE A 303 8.61 2.95 -4.49
N GLN A 304 8.91 1.65 -4.57
CA GLN A 304 8.18 0.67 -3.79
C GLN A 304 8.36 0.82 -2.28
N THR A 305 9.60 1.03 -1.84
CA THR A 305 9.90 1.22 -0.41
C THR A 305 9.27 2.51 0.08
N GLU A 306 9.45 3.59 -0.69
CA GLU A 306 8.93 4.92 -0.33
C GLU A 306 7.39 4.96 -0.33
N LEU A 307 6.72 4.23 -1.23
CA LEU A 307 5.26 4.09 -1.22
C LEU A 307 4.76 3.33 0.02
N SER A 308 5.48 2.30 0.47
CA SER A 308 5.13 1.60 1.71
C SER A 308 5.23 2.53 2.92
N ASN A 309 6.28 3.35 3.00
CA ASN A 309 6.46 4.34 4.06
C ASN A 309 5.36 5.40 4.02
N PHE A 310 5.03 5.92 2.83
CA PHE A 310 3.92 6.85 2.65
C PHE A 310 2.58 6.27 3.13
N LEU A 311 2.26 5.03 2.77
CA LEU A 311 1.01 4.39 3.20
C LEU A 311 0.96 4.22 4.73
N PHE A 312 2.09 3.79 5.32
CA PHE A 312 2.21 3.68 6.77
C PHE A 312 2.04 5.02 7.48
N HIS A 313 2.65 6.10 6.96
CA HIS A 313 2.49 7.46 7.49
C HIS A 313 1.03 7.88 7.58
N PHE A 314 0.25 7.68 6.50
CA PHE A 314 -1.17 8.06 6.51
C PHE A 314 -2.03 7.12 7.36
N ILE A 315 -1.64 5.86 7.52
CA ILE A 315 -2.25 4.94 8.49
C ILE A 315 -2.07 5.49 9.91
N GLU A 316 -0.83 5.79 10.33
CA GLU A 316 -0.56 6.34 11.66
C GLU A 316 -1.29 7.65 11.91
N LEU A 317 -1.27 8.54 10.91
CA LEU A 317 -1.93 9.82 11.02
C LEU A 317 -3.45 9.67 11.17
N ASN A 318 -4.07 8.76 10.40
CA ASN A 318 -5.51 8.50 10.51
C ASN A 318 -5.88 7.87 11.86
N ASP A 319 -5.08 6.93 12.37
CA ASP A 319 -5.24 6.37 13.71
C ASP A 319 -5.13 7.45 14.79
N PHE A 320 -4.11 8.30 14.71
CA PHE A 320 -3.94 9.42 15.62
C PHE A 320 -5.17 10.32 15.63
N ILE A 321 -5.73 10.66 14.45
CA ILE A 321 -6.93 11.52 14.36
C ILE A 321 -8.14 10.82 14.99
N ILE A 322 -8.34 9.52 14.75
CA ILE A 322 -9.43 8.73 15.36
C ILE A 322 -9.29 8.73 16.88
N GLU A 323 -8.10 8.44 17.41
CA GLU A 323 -7.83 8.42 18.85
C GLU A 323 -7.99 9.80 19.47
N TYR A 324 -7.48 10.84 18.82
CA TYR A 324 -7.62 12.23 19.27
C TYR A 324 -9.07 12.66 19.41
N LYS A 325 -9.95 12.18 18.53
CA LYS A 325 -11.39 12.43 18.63
C LYS A 325 -12.11 11.64 19.72
N LEU A 326 -11.53 10.52 20.16
CA LEU A 326 -12.12 9.63 21.16
C LEU A 326 -11.61 9.90 22.58
N LEU A 327 -10.37 10.39 22.71
CA LEU A 327 -9.76 10.62 24.02
C LEU A 327 -10.18 11.97 24.61
N ASN A 328 -10.56 11.92 25.89
CA ASN A 328 -10.79 13.13 26.68
C ASN A 328 -9.47 13.85 27.01
N ASN A 329 -8.37 13.12 27.22
CA ASN A 329 -7.05 13.69 27.48
C ASN A 329 -6.15 13.61 26.24
N LYS A 330 -6.01 14.76 25.58
CA LYS A 330 -5.29 14.91 24.31
C LYS A 330 -3.76 15.06 24.47
N GLU A 331 -3.26 15.32 25.68
CA GLU A 331 -1.81 15.50 25.95
C GLU A 331 -1.01 14.24 25.61
N VAL A 332 -1.54 13.05 25.94
CA VAL A 332 -0.85 11.75 25.75
C VAL A 332 -0.55 11.45 24.28
N LEU A 333 -1.29 12.06 23.36
CA LEU A 333 -1.10 11.82 21.92
C LEU A 333 -0.07 12.77 21.29
N LYS A 334 0.31 13.87 21.95
CA LYS A 334 1.20 14.89 21.37
C LYS A 334 2.59 14.37 21.04
N ASP A 335 3.07 13.35 21.75
CA ASP A 335 4.37 12.74 21.48
C ASP A 335 4.32 11.77 20.30
N ARG A 336 3.18 11.09 20.09
CA ARG A 336 2.99 10.17 18.96
C ARG A 336 2.99 10.91 17.63
N ILE A 337 2.39 12.10 17.56
CA ILE A 337 2.44 12.88 16.32
C ILE A 337 3.89 13.28 15.99
N ASN A 338 4.73 13.61 16.98
CA ASN A 338 6.12 14.02 16.75
C ASN A 338 6.99 12.96 16.04
N THR A 339 6.61 11.68 16.07
CA THR A 339 7.34 10.62 15.35
C THR A 339 7.27 10.78 13.83
N LEU A 340 6.27 11.50 13.31
CA LEU A 340 6.08 11.76 11.88
C LEU A 340 6.90 12.96 11.36
N LYS A 341 7.79 13.53 12.19
CA LYS A 341 8.64 14.67 11.82
C LYS A 341 9.69 14.29 10.77
N GLU A 342 10.10 13.03 10.70
CA GLU A 342 11.06 12.54 9.69
C GLU A 342 10.56 12.73 8.25
N ASP A 343 9.24 12.88 8.07
CA ASP A 343 8.59 12.98 6.77
C ASP A 343 8.59 14.41 6.18
N GLU A 344 9.09 15.44 6.88
CA GLU A 344 9.08 16.84 6.41
C GLU A 344 9.73 17.04 5.03
N ILE A 345 10.73 16.23 4.71
CA ILE A 345 11.46 16.27 3.43
C ILE A 345 10.77 15.49 2.30
N LEU A 346 9.65 14.81 2.58
CA LEU A 346 8.92 13.95 1.65
C LEU A 346 7.81 14.66 0.88
N TYR A 347 7.70 15.98 0.96
CA TYR A 347 6.63 16.77 0.33
C TYR A 347 6.43 16.46 -1.17
N ILE A 348 7.51 16.47 -1.95
CA ILE A 348 7.43 16.19 -3.39
C ILE A 348 7.09 14.72 -3.68
N PRO A 349 7.76 13.72 -3.06
CA PRO A 349 7.32 12.34 -3.14
C PRO A 349 5.84 12.15 -2.80
N PHE A 350 5.36 12.73 -1.69
CA PHE A 350 3.97 12.62 -1.22
C PHE A 350 2.99 13.13 -2.27
N LYS A 351 3.26 14.31 -2.86
CA LYS A 351 2.46 14.87 -3.96
C LYS A 351 2.21 13.84 -5.08
N TYR A 352 3.24 13.10 -5.47
CA TYR A 352 3.09 12.08 -6.52
C TYR A 352 2.47 10.77 -5.99
N MET A 353 2.75 10.38 -4.75
CA MET A 353 2.18 9.17 -4.14
C MET A 353 0.68 9.30 -3.82
N PHE A 354 0.14 10.51 -3.67
CA PHE A 354 -1.32 10.72 -3.65
C PHE A 354 -2.01 10.24 -4.93
N LEU A 355 -1.32 10.27 -6.09
CA LEU A 355 -1.86 9.70 -7.33
C LEU A 355 -2.09 8.19 -7.20
N TYR A 356 -1.31 7.48 -6.39
CA TYR A 356 -1.54 6.07 -6.10
C TYR A 356 -2.85 5.86 -5.31
N LEU A 357 -3.09 6.64 -4.24
CA LEU A 357 -4.35 6.58 -3.49
C LEU A 357 -5.55 6.88 -4.39
N LYS A 358 -5.46 7.94 -5.20
CA LYS A 358 -6.48 8.28 -6.19
C LYS A 358 -6.70 7.12 -7.17
N ALA A 359 -5.63 6.49 -7.66
CA ALA A 359 -5.70 5.35 -8.57
C ALA A 359 -6.39 4.13 -7.95
N ILE A 360 -6.10 3.79 -6.69
CA ILE A 360 -6.82 2.71 -5.99
C ILE A 360 -8.29 3.07 -5.81
N ASN A 361 -8.63 4.31 -5.45
CA ASN A 361 -10.04 4.71 -5.33
C ASN A 361 -10.79 4.60 -6.68
N ILE A 362 -10.12 4.90 -7.81
CA ILE A 362 -10.68 4.67 -9.15
C ILE A 362 -10.78 3.17 -9.47
N LEU A 363 -9.82 2.34 -9.05
CA LEU A 363 -9.94 0.88 -9.13
C LEU A 363 -11.21 0.41 -8.41
N ASN A 364 -11.42 0.82 -7.15
CA ASN A 364 -12.63 0.48 -6.39
C ASN A 364 -13.90 0.92 -7.15
N ARG A 365 -13.91 2.10 -7.78
CA ARG A 365 -15.04 2.56 -8.59
C ARG A 365 -15.32 1.70 -9.82
N LEU A 366 -14.28 1.22 -10.48
CA LEU A 366 -14.40 0.40 -11.68
C LEU A 366 -14.84 -1.04 -11.37
N GLU A 367 -14.54 -1.52 -10.17
CA GLU A 367 -14.85 -2.88 -9.72
C GLU A 367 -16.13 -2.99 -8.87
N ASP A 368 -16.69 -1.88 -8.42
CA ASP A 368 -17.96 -1.88 -7.68
C ASP A 368 -19.12 -2.27 -8.59
N ASP A 369 -19.50 -3.55 -8.56
CA ASP A 369 -20.58 -4.11 -9.38
C ASP A 369 -21.98 -3.62 -8.99
N GLU A 370 -22.12 -3.01 -7.81
CA GLU A 370 -23.40 -2.43 -7.36
C GLU A 370 -23.65 -1.06 -7.99
N LEU A 371 -22.59 -0.42 -8.51
CA LEU A 371 -22.68 0.86 -9.19
C LEU A 371 -22.80 0.68 -10.70
N GLU A 372 -23.48 1.63 -11.34
CA GLU A 372 -23.52 1.68 -12.81
C GLU A 372 -22.11 1.78 -13.38
N LYS A 373 -21.88 1.13 -14.53
CA LYS A 373 -20.59 1.20 -15.22
C LYS A 373 -20.29 2.62 -15.65
N VAL A 374 -19.06 3.07 -15.38
CA VAL A 374 -18.61 4.39 -15.80
C VAL A 374 -18.45 4.43 -17.32
N ASN A 375 -19.20 5.33 -17.96
CA ASN A 375 -19.11 5.58 -19.40
C ASN A 375 -18.20 6.77 -19.70
N ASN A 376 -17.81 6.93 -20.96
CA ASN A 376 -17.10 8.14 -21.46
C ASN A 376 -15.76 8.49 -20.79
N ILE A 377 -15.14 7.58 -20.03
CA ILE A 377 -13.75 7.72 -19.55
C ILE A 377 -12.79 8.08 -20.70
N ASN A 378 -12.11 9.22 -20.58
CA ASN A 378 -10.96 9.62 -21.39
C ASN A 378 -9.71 8.84 -20.93
N ILE A 379 -8.94 8.33 -21.88
CA ILE A 379 -7.71 7.53 -21.67
C ILE A 379 -6.49 8.19 -22.34
N GLU A 380 -6.59 9.46 -22.68
CA GLU A 380 -5.49 10.24 -23.24
C GLU A 380 -4.27 10.24 -22.31
N GLY A 381 -3.07 10.31 -22.90
CA GLY A 381 -1.79 10.24 -22.15
C GLY A 381 -1.26 8.83 -21.94
N PHE A 382 -2.10 7.79 -21.98
CA PHE A 382 -1.64 6.40 -21.85
C PHE A 382 -0.87 5.93 -23.10
N LYS A 383 0.36 5.48 -22.87
CA LYS A 383 1.25 4.81 -23.83
C LYS A 383 1.26 3.32 -23.56
N ILE A 384 1.25 2.50 -24.62
CA ILE A 384 1.29 1.04 -24.53
C ILE A 384 2.63 0.57 -25.06
N LYS A 385 3.38 -0.22 -24.28
CA LYS A 385 4.72 -0.68 -24.67
C LYS A 385 4.63 -1.85 -25.67
N GLU A 386 3.79 -2.84 -25.41
CA GLU A 386 3.66 -4.05 -26.24
C GLU A 386 2.54 -3.91 -27.30
N PHE A 387 2.74 -3.06 -28.32
CA PHE A 387 1.71 -2.76 -29.33
C PHE A 387 1.13 -4.00 -30.03
N LYS A 388 1.94 -5.04 -30.27
CA LYS A 388 1.47 -6.33 -30.84
C LYS A 388 0.39 -7.00 -29.97
N GLU A 389 0.47 -6.87 -28.65
CA GLU A 389 -0.51 -7.44 -27.73
C GLU A 389 -1.81 -6.62 -27.69
N LEU A 390 -1.74 -5.31 -27.94
CA LEU A 390 -2.92 -4.48 -28.17
C LEU A 390 -3.65 -4.94 -29.44
N ILE A 391 -2.95 -5.13 -30.57
CA ILE A 391 -3.57 -5.58 -31.84
C ILE A 391 -4.31 -6.90 -31.62
N LYS A 392 -3.66 -7.89 -31.01
CA LYS A 392 -4.29 -9.19 -30.68
C LYS A 392 -5.51 -9.08 -29.77
N TYR A 393 -5.58 -8.04 -28.95
CA TYR A 393 -6.69 -7.82 -28.04
C TYR A 393 -7.89 -7.21 -28.79
N ILE A 394 -7.67 -6.20 -29.62
CA ILE A 394 -8.74 -5.48 -30.33
C ILE A 394 -9.31 -6.25 -31.52
N THR A 395 -8.60 -7.24 -32.05
CA THR A 395 -9.14 -8.12 -33.11
C THR A 395 -10.25 -9.05 -32.60
N LYS A 396 -10.47 -9.13 -31.30
CA LYS A 396 -11.58 -9.89 -30.71
C LYS A 396 -12.86 -9.03 -30.63
N PRO A 397 -14.06 -9.62 -30.83
CA PRO A 397 -15.32 -8.88 -30.75
C PRO A 397 -15.49 -8.10 -29.45
N LYS A 398 -16.06 -6.90 -29.52
CA LYS A 398 -16.37 -6.01 -28.38
C LYS A 398 -15.15 -5.54 -27.57
N ARG A 399 -13.92 -5.71 -28.07
CA ARG A 399 -12.70 -5.24 -27.41
C ARG A 399 -12.15 -4.00 -28.10
N ALA A 400 -11.83 -2.97 -27.32
CA ALA A 400 -11.28 -1.70 -27.80
C ALA A 400 -10.01 -1.34 -27.02
N LYS A 401 -9.23 -0.39 -27.56
CA LYS A 401 -8.03 0.15 -26.90
C LYS A 401 -8.32 0.63 -25.48
N LYS A 402 -9.48 1.25 -25.27
CA LYS A 402 -9.96 1.69 -23.95
C LYS A 402 -10.07 0.55 -22.95
N ALA A 403 -10.77 -0.52 -23.32
CA ALA A 403 -10.91 -1.71 -22.47
C ALA A 403 -9.54 -2.33 -22.15
N TYR A 404 -8.62 -2.36 -23.14
CA TYR A 404 -7.25 -2.82 -22.90
C TYR A 404 -6.54 -2.00 -21.81
N ILE A 405 -6.55 -0.66 -21.93
CA ILE A 405 -5.87 0.23 -20.97
C ILE A 405 -6.48 0.08 -19.57
N LEU A 406 -7.80 0.12 -19.46
CA LEU A 406 -8.48 -0.01 -18.16
C LEU A 406 -8.23 -1.37 -17.50
N GLU A 407 -8.24 -2.47 -18.27
CA GLU A 407 -7.93 -3.82 -17.76
C GLU A 407 -6.49 -3.90 -17.23
N ARG A 408 -5.50 -3.32 -17.93
CA ARG A 408 -4.10 -3.32 -17.45
C ARG A 408 -3.93 -2.42 -16.23
N PHE A 409 -4.49 -1.21 -16.26
CA PHE A 409 -4.47 -0.28 -15.13
C PHE A 409 -5.01 -0.97 -13.87
N ARG A 410 -6.18 -1.59 -13.99
CA ARG A 410 -6.83 -2.35 -12.93
C ARG A 410 -5.97 -3.50 -12.42
N ASN A 411 -5.56 -4.41 -13.30
CA ASN A 411 -4.82 -5.61 -12.91
C ASN A 411 -3.47 -5.25 -12.26
N SER A 412 -2.79 -4.21 -12.76
CA SER A 412 -1.56 -3.71 -12.15
C SER A 412 -1.77 -3.25 -10.73
N LEU A 413 -2.80 -2.45 -10.46
CA LEU A 413 -3.12 -1.97 -9.13
C LEU A 413 -3.56 -3.09 -8.18
N ALA A 414 -4.44 -3.98 -8.63
CA ALA A 414 -4.89 -5.16 -7.89
C ALA A 414 -3.73 -6.09 -7.47
N HIS A 415 -2.65 -6.12 -8.25
CA HIS A 415 -1.46 -6.92 -7.97
C HIS A 415 -0.28 -6.13 -7.39
N GLY A 416 -0.43 -4.83 -7.11
CA GLY A 416 0.64 -3.98 -6.55
C GLY A 416 1.79 -3.67 -7.53
N ASN A 417 1.60 -3.92 -8.83
CA ASN A 417 2.63 -3.83 -9.86
C ASN A 417 2.68 -2.43 -10.49
N ILE A 418 3.12 -1.46 -9.70
CA ILE A 418 3.29 -0.06 -10.08
C ILE A 418 4.73 0.40 -9.82
N GLU A 419 5.28 1.15 -10.77
CA GLU A 419 6.62 1.74 -10.70
C GLU A 419 6.60 3.16 -11.27
N VAL A 420 7.70 3.89 -11.06
CA VAL A 420 7.93 5.19 -11.70
C VAL A 420 9.26 5.18 -12.47
N GLU A 421 9.34 5.98 -13.51
CA GLU A 421 10.57 6.25 -14.25
C GLU A 421 10.60 7.69 -14.76
N PHE A 422 11.76 8.15 -15.24
CA PHE A 422 11.83 9.33 -16.09
C PHE A 422 11.86 8.94 -17.56
N ASP A 423 11.19 9.76 -18.38
CA ASP A 423 11.46 9.73 -19.81
C ASP A 423 12.71 10.54 -20.17
N LEU A 424 13.03 10.55 -21.47
CA LEU A 424 14.19 11.25 -22.02
C LEU A 424 14.17 12.77 -21.77
N LYS A 425 13.03 13.34 -21.37
CA LYS A 425 12.87 14.76 -21.03
C LYS A 425 12.94 15.01 -19.52
N GLU A 426 13.25 13.99 -18.71
CA GLU A 426 13.24 14.03 -17.25
C GLU A 426 11.83 14.31 -16.69
N GLU A 427 10.78 13.87 -17.39
CA GLU A 427 9.40 13.93 -16.90
C GLU A 427 9.00 12.60 -16.24
N LEU A 428 8.43 12.70 -15.04
CA LEU A 428 8.01 11.54 -14.25
C LEU A 428 6.85 10.80 -14.94
N GLN A 429 7.03 9.50 -15.14
CA GLN A 429 6.03 8.60 -15.69
C GLN A 429 5.71 7.48 -14.70
N PHE A 430 4.43 7.16 -14.57
CA PHE A 430 3.94 5.98 -13.88
C PHE A 430 3.87 4.81 -14.85
N ILE A 431 4.30 3.65 -14.39
CA ILE A 431 4.32 2.39 -15.13
C ILE A 431 3.39 1.41 -14.42
N PHE A 432 2.41 0.89 -15.15
CA PHE A 432 1.52 -0.15 -14.69
C PHE A 432 1.85 -1.44 -15.44
N LYS A 433 2.26 -2.48 -14.70
CA LYS A 433 2.63 -3.79 -15.25
C LYS A 433 1.56 -4.83 -14.92
N ASP A 434 0.93 -5.40 -15.93
CA ASP A 434 0.05 -6.55 -15.77
C ASP A 434 0.84 -7.81 -16.08
N ILE A 435 1.02 -8.65 -15.06
CA ILE A 435 1.87 -9.84 -15.11
C ILE A 435 0.98 -11.07 -15.00
N HIS A 436 0.87 -11.83 -16.09
CA HIS A 436 0.10 -13.06 -16.12
C HIS A 436 0.82 -14.17 -16.91
N LYS A 437 1.03 -15.34 -16.28
CA LYS A 437 1.62 -16.55 -16.90
C LYS A 437 2.80 -16.23 -17.83
N ARG A 438 3.82 -15.54 -17.30
CA ARG A 438 5.08 -15.14 -17.99
C ARG A 438 4.94 -14.04 -19.05
N LYS A 439 3.78 -13.43 -19.21
CA LYS A 439 3.59 -12.26 -20.09
C LYS A 439 3.44 -11.00 -19.24
N ILE A 440 4.29 -10.02 -19.54
CA ILE A 440 4.22 -8.68 -18.96
C ILE A 440 3.62 -7.75 -20.02
N LYS A 441 2.54 -7.07 -19.66
CA LYS A 441 1.91 -6.04 -20.49
C LYS A 441 1.98 -4.73 -19.74
N THR A 442 2.50 -3.70 -20.38
CA THR A 442 2.90 -2.45 -19.74
C THR A 442 2.16 -1.28 -20.37
N ILE A 443 1.50 -0.50 -19.53
CA ILE A 443 1.03 0.84 -19.89
C ILE A 443 1.77 1.89 -19.07
N LYS A 444 2.03 3.05 -19.69
CA LYS A 444 2.75 4.18 -19.08
C LYS A 444 1.95 5.46 -19.25
N ILE A 445 2.07 6.38 -18.30
CA ILE A 445 1.39 7.67 -18.36
C ILE A 445 2.22 8.69 -17.56
N LYS A 446 2.31 9.94 -18.04
CA LYS A 446 3.00 11.00 -17.29
C LYS A 446 2.22 11.34 -16.03
N ALA A 447 2.90 11.78 -14.98
CA ALA A 447 2.25 12.13 -13.71
C ALA A 447 1.10 13.14 -13.88
N GLU A 448 1.29 14.18 -14.68
CA GLU A 448 0.26 15.20 -14.95
C GLU A 448 -0.94 14.65 -15.73
N ASP A 449 -0.67 13.75 -16.69
CA ASP A 449 -1.73 13.10 -17.47
C ASP A 449 -2.51 12.12 -16.60
N LEU A 450 -1.83 11.44 -15.67
CA LEU A 450 -2.45 10.55 -14.68
C LEU A 450 -3.34 11.35 -13.72
N GLU A 451 -2.87 12.49 -13.23
CA GLU A 451 -3.68 13.38 -12.40
C GLU A 451 -4.97 13.82 -13.12
N ARG A 452 -4.87 14.24 -14.38
CA ARG A 452 -6.04 14.56 -15.21
C ARG A 452 -6.96 13.35 -15.41
N PHE A 453 -6.39 12.17 -15.67
CA PHE A 453 -7.16 10.94 -15.80
C PHE A 453 -7.96 10.65 -14.53
N LEU A 454 -7.31 10.67 -13.35
CA LEU A 454 -7.91 10.31 -12.07
C LEU A 454 -8.93 11.34 -11.55
N SER A 455 -8.89 12.57 -12.08
CA SER A 455 -9.76 13.66 -11.65
C SER A 455 -11.03 13.80 -12.50
N GLN A 456 -11.25 12.93 -13.49
CA GLN A 456 -12.44 12.97 -14.34
C GLN A 456 -13.73 12.85 -13.50
N GLU A 457 -14.67 13.78 -13.71
CA GLU A 457 -15.94 13.85 -12.99
C GLU A 457 -16.77 12.59 -13.15
N ASN A 458 -16.75 11.98 -14.34
CA ASN A 458 -17.48 10.75 -14.67
C ASN A 458 -17.25 9.60 -13.68
N PHE A 459 -16.08 9.53 -13.02
CA PHE A 459 -15.82 8.50 -12.02
C PHE A 459 -16.67 8.67 -10.75
N PHE A 460 -17.14 9.88 -10.47
CA PHE A 460 -17.81 10.24 -9.23
C PHE A 460 -19.28 10.62 -9.42
N GLU A 461 -19.77 10.61 -10.65
CA GLU A 461 -21.18 10.77 -10.99
C GLU A 461 -22.00 9.52 -10.65
N ASN A 462 -23.29 9.73 -10.37
CA ASN A 462 -24.30 8.67 -10.14
C ASN A 462 -23.96 7.67 -9.02
N ILE A 463 -23.08 8.04 -8.08
CA ILE A 463 -22.77 7.22 -6.91
C ILE A 463 -23.82 7.47 -5.84
N LYS A 464 -24.74 6.52 -5.65
CA LYS A 464 -25.74 6.56 -4.57
C LYS A 464 -25.20 5.87 -3.31
N PRO A 465 -25.53 6.35 -2.10
CA PRO A 465 -25.22 5.64 -0.86
C PRO A 465 -25.84 4.23 -0.85
N LYS A 466 -25.11 3.23 -0.35
CA LYS A 466 -25.70 1.93 -0.03
C LYS A 466 -26.75 2.15 1.07
N PHE A 467 -28.02 1.90 0.78
CA PHE A 467 -29.02 1.73 1.83
C PHE A 467 -28.68 0.42 2.55
N LYS A 468 -28.51 0.47 3.87
CA LYS A 468 -28.34 -0.73 4.71
C LYS A 468 -29.57 -1.62 4.52
N ILE A 469 -29.41 -2.78 3.89
CA ILE A 469 -30.33 -3.89 4.09
C ILE A 469 -29.76 -4.63 5.30
N LEU A 470 -30.47 -4.54 6.42
CA LEU A 470 -30.28 -5.41 7.57
C LEU A 470 -30.82 -6.80 7.24
#